data_AF-A0A1Y3NN38-F1
#
_entry.id   AF-A0A1Y3NN38-F1
#
_cell.length_a   1.000
_cell.length_b   1.000
_cell.length_c   1.000
_cell.angle_alpha   90.00
_cell.angle_beta   90.00
_cell.angle_gamma   90.00
#
_symmetry.space_group_name_H-M   'P 1'
#
loop_
_entity.id
_entity.type
_entity.pdbx_description
1 polymer ?
#
loop_
_entity_poly.entity_id
_entity_poly.type
_entity_poly.pdbx_seq_one_letter_code
_entity_poly.pdbx_strand_id
1 'polypeptide(L)' 'GWTPNTYGYHSDNGQVYMESGSGTAYGPTFTAGDTVGCGVHVFNKTIFFTKNGKNLGKLILN' A
#
# COMPACT_ATOMS: atom_id res chain seq x y z
N GLY A 1 -3.93 7.10 3.48
CA GLY A 1 -4.31 7.00 2.07
C GLY A 1 -5.29 8.07 1.62
N TRP A 2 -6.25 8.49 2.46
CA TRP A 2 -7.33 9.40 2.03
C TRP A 2 -7.05 10.89 2.21
N THR A 3 -6.14 11.25 3.10
CA THR A 3 -5.80 12.63 3.44
C THR A 3 -4.41 13.00 2.94
N PRO A 4 -4.09 14.31 2.79
CA PRO A 4 -2.80 14.76 2.28
C PRO A 4 -1.61 14.13 3.02
N ASN A 5 -0.54 13.83 2.28
CA ASN A 5 0.70 13.21 2.76
C ASN A 5 0.52 11.80 3.40
N THR A 6 -0.54 11.07 3.04
CA THR A 6 -0.78 9.71 3.57
C THR A 6 -0.95 8.67 2.48
N TYR A 7 -0.37 7.49 2.71
CA TYR A 7 -0.41 6.34 1.81
C TYR A 7 -1.00 5.15 2.57
N GLY A 8 -1.91 4.40 1.97
CA GLY A 8 -2.56 3.26 2.64
C GLY A 8 -3.01 2.18 1.68
N TYR A 9 -2.77 0.93 2.06
CA TYR A 9 -3.26 -0.27 1.37
C TYR A 9 -4.39 -0.88 2.20
N HIS A 10 -5.56 -1.03 1.60
CA HIS A 10 -6.80 -1.33 2.31
C HIS A 10 -7.24 -2.79 2.09
N SER A 11 -7.72 -3.43 3.15
CA SER A 11 -8.05 -4.86 3.18
C SER A 11 -9.32 -5.23 2.42
N ASP A 12 -10.32 -4.34 2.42
CA ASP A 12 -11.66 -4.59 1.90
C ASP A 12 -11.68 -4.76 0.38
N ASN A 13 -10.78 -4.07 -0.33
CA ASN A 13 -10.75 -4.03 -1.79
C ASN A 13 -9.36 -4.23 -2.41
N GLY A 14 -8.31 -4.35 -1.60
CA GLY A 14 -6.94 -4.54 -2.08
C GLY A 14 -6.35 -3.32 -2.80
N GLN A 15 -7.00 -2.16 -2.68
CA GLN A 15 -6.56 -0.93 -3.34
C GLN A 15 -5.56 -0.16 -2.48
N VAL A 16 -4.76 0.64 -3.17
CA VAL A 16 -3.94 1.69 -2.55
C VAL A 16 -4.63 3.03 -2.68
N TYR A 17 -4.57 3.81 -1.62
CA TYR A 17 -5.02 5.20 -1.57
C TYR A 17 -3.81 6.10 -1.31
N MET A 18 -3.62 7.09 -2.16
CA MET A 18 -2.47 8.01 -2.15
C MET A 18 -3.01 9.42 -2.10
N GLU A 19 -3.13 9.96 -0.89
CA GLU A 19 -3.60 11.33 -0.65
C GLU A 19 -4.97 11.65 -1.27
N SER A 20 -5.80 10.62 -1.47
CA SER A 20 -7.03 10.67 -2.24
C SER A 20 -8.05 9.70 -1.68
N GLY A 21 -9.32 10.11 -1.65
CA GLY A 21 -10.45 9.22 -1.33
C GLY A 21 -10.75 8.19 -2.42
N SER A 22 -10.14 8.32 -3.60
CA SER A 22 -10.25 7.34 -4.69
C SER A 22 -9.04 6.41 -4.68
N GLY A 23 -9.31 5.10 -4.62
CA GLY A 23 -8.28 4.08 -4.60
C GLY A 23 -7.92 3.57 -6.00
N THR A 24 -6.73 2.99 -6.10
CA THR A 24 -6.20 2.35 -7.31
C THR A 24 -5.93 0.89 -7.04
N ALA A 25 -6.23 0.00 -8.00
CA ALA A 25 -5.91 -1.42 -7.90
C ALA A 25 -4.40 -1.62 -7.65
N TYR A 26 -4.06 -2.46 -6.67
CA TYR A 26 -2.68 -2.64 -6.24
C TYR A 26 -2.34 -4.08 -5.90
N GLY A 27 -3.06 -4.68 -4.94
CA GLY A 27 -2.76 -6.01 -4.45
C GLY A 27 -4.03 -6.83 -4.17
N PRO A 28 -3.90 -8.05 -3.65
CA PRO A 28 -5.04 -8.85 -3.19
C PRO A 28 -5.72 -8.18 -1.98
N THR A 29 -6.89 -8.66 -1.57
CA THR A 29 -7.42 -8.35 -0.23
C THR A 29 -6.62 -9.09 0.84
N PHE A 30 -6.78 -8.70 2.11
CA PHE A 30 -6.17 -9.39 3.26
C PHE A 30 -7.12 -9.41 4.45
N THR A 31 -6.96 -10.40 5.33
CA THR A 31 -7.90 -10.68 6.42
C THR A 31 -7.20 -11.19 7.68
N ALA A 32 -7.97 -11.59 8.69
CA ALA A 32 -7.45 -12.19 9.91
C ALA A 32 -6.54 -13.39 9.60
N GLY A 33 -5.35 -13.39 10.20
CA GLY A 33 -4.30 -14.40 9.97
C GLY A 33 -3.26 -13.99 8.93
N ASP A 34 -3.53 -13.01 8.06
CA ASP A 34 -2.51 -12.46 7.16
C ASP A 34 -1.57 -11.51 7.91
N THR A 35 -0.29 -11.53 7.55
CA THR A 35 0.69 -10.50 7.94
C THR A 35 0.90 -9.53 6.80
N VAL A 36 0.65 -8.24 7.03
CA VAL A 36 0.88 -7.17 6.05
C VAL A 36 2.04 -6.30 6.49
N GLY A 37 3.04 -6.16 5.61
CA GLY A 37 4.18 -5.26 5.81
C GLY A 37 4.05 -4.00 4.96
N CYS A 38 4.73 -2.94 5.38
CA CYS A 38 4.93 -1.70 4.64
C CYS A 38 6.41 -1.31 4.73
N GLY A 39 7.01 -0.92 3.61
CA GLY A 39 8.38 -0.47 3.54
C GLY A 39 8.50 0.85 2.78
N VAL A 40 9.40 1.72 3.25
CA VAL A 40 9.72 3.00 2.61
C VAL A 40 11.17 2.98 2.17
N HIS A 41 11.42 3.20 0.88
CA HIS A 41 12.75 3.40 0.36
C HIS A 41 12.97 4.89 0.13
N VAL A 42 13.59 5.56 1.11
CA VAL A 42 13.72 7.03 1.16
C VAL A 42 14.46 7.59 -0.06
N PHE A 43 15.60 7.00 -0.43
CA PHE A 43 16.40 7.49 -1.56
C PHE A 43 15.70 7.36 -2.92
N ASN A 44 14.96 6.26 -3.12
CA ASN A 44 14.22 6.01 -4.35
C ASN A 44 12.84 6.67 -4.32
N LYS A 45 12.47 7.30 -3.20
CA LYS A 45 11.15 7.88 -2.95
C LYS A 45 10.03 6.89 -3.33
N THR A 46 10.09 5.69 -2.78
CA THR A 46 9.07 4.66 -3.06
C THR A 46 8.53 4.02 -1.80
N ILE A 47 7.26 3.63 -1.82
CA ILE A 47 6.63 2.77 -0.81
C ILE A 47 6.32 1.42 -1.46
N PHE A 48 6.39 0.33 -0.71
CA PHE A 48 5.86 -0.96 -1.13
C PHE A 48 5.20 -1.65 0.05
N PHE A 49 4.26 -2.55 -0.24
CA PHE A 49 3.64 -3.42 0.76
C PHE A 49 4.03 -4.87 0.53
N THR A 50 3.85 -5.68 1.58
CA THR A 50 4.02 -7.13 1.51
C THR A 50 2.80 -7.83 2.10
N LYS A 51 2.52 -9.04 1.62
CA LYS A 51 1.55 -9.95 2.23
C LYS A 51 2.21 -11.30 2.46
N ASN A 52 2.23 -11.77 3.70
CA ASN A 52 2.84 -13.04 4.12
C ASN A 52 4.26 -13.21 3.57
N GLY A 53 5.07 -12.15 3.67
CA GLY A 53 6.45 -12.11 3.20
C GLY A 53 6.64 -11.86 1.69
N LYS A 54 5.57 -11.86 0.88
CA LYS A 54 5.66 -11.59 -0.57
C LYS A 54 5.51 -10.10 -0.87
N ASN A 55 6.44 -9.53 -1.63
CA ASN A 55 6.38 -8.14 -2.12
C ASN A 55 5.25 -7.95 -3.15
N LEU A 56 4.45 -6.90 -3.00
CA LEU A 56 3.29 -6.58 -3.83
C LEU A 56 3.55 -5.50 -4.90
N GLY A 57 4.77 -4.98 -5.00
CA GLY A 57 5.16 -3.95 -5.94
C GLY A 57 5.32 -2.57 -5.31
N LYS A 58 5.98 -1.66 -6.03
CA LYS A 58 6.34 -0.32 -5.53
C LYS A 58 5.39 0.75 -6.05
N LEU A 59 5.19 1.76 -5.22
CA LEU A 59 4.48 3.01 -5.47
C LEU A 59 5.52 4.12 -5.51
N ILE A 60 5.42 5.03 -6.47
CA ILE A 60 6.29 6.21 -6.55
C ILE A 60 5.70 7.29 -5.66
N LEU A 61 6.54 7.89 -4.80
CA LEU A 61 6.20 9.10 -4.05
C LEU A 61 6.59 10.31 -4.90
N ASN A 62 5.64 11.23 -5.05
CA ASN A 62 5.85 12.48 -5.76
C ASN A 62 6.43 13.55 -4.83
#